data_AF-A0A7Y8HSR5-F1
#
_entry.id   AF-A0A7Y8HSR5-F1
#
_cell.length_a   1.000
_cell.length_b   1.000
_cell.length_c   1.000
_cell.angle_alpha   90.00
_cell.angle_beta   90.00
_cell.angle_gamma   90.00
#
_symmetry.space_group_name_H-M   'P 1'
#
loop_
_entity.id
_entity.type
_entity.pdbx_description
1 polymer ?
#
loop_
_entity_poly.entity_id
_entity_poly.type
_entity_poly.pdbx_seq_one_letter_code
_entity_poly.pdbx_strand_id
1 'polypeptide(L)'
;MKPSEPHSALVTGVLLLAFFFAPPLLWAASPEVRASQSAQVAPPSPEDEIVTKFLRDCGGKAPKNTNCDKLRSDFVEILKEDLLMLGSTADRQYLPDIARILRKREVELRIAAADAIGMIGPQDSDLEMLIPATNDPVPDVRQAVSQMIGRGKGTAVALLKQRSMTMRGGSTPEEPADPAKFGLTVAPKSVYLFDSSDASVGRLSYVTKNMNEVAAFYKGKAKKGPFPLQEFKDKYRYQFQDENEAMRQAQEAEGKQVTAMPPPDPRNMQAYKEFMEKIQSMGARQGSRMYLDSYEPNLFGSPTVYVLEERQIGQRNYPTRYVVLYQEQALKRPGYRLNWMTVPDDTIKTVQADSLAEEKEELARNKENEALKKRQEALQNLEKKKDEQEKQQFKKGQADLEKELGF
;
A
#
# COMPACT_ATOMS: atom_id res chain seq x y z
N MET A 1 42.29 -37.06 2.79
CA MET A 1 41.35 -36.26 1.98
C MET A 1 41.85 -34.83 2.00
N LYS A 2 42.33 -34.32 0.86
CA LYS A 2 42.81 -32.93 0.71
C LYS A 2 41.60 -31.97 0.65
N PRO A 3 41.68 -30.77 1.24
CA PRO A 3 40.71 -29.72 0.99
C PRO A 3 40.97 -29.10 -0.39
N SER A 4 39.90 -28.86 -1.15
CA SER A 4 39.93 -28.16 -2.45
C SER A 4 40.05 -26.65 -2.22
N GLU A 5 41.04 -26.03 -2.87
CA GLU A 5 41.25 -24.58 -2.90
C GLU A 5 40.13 -23.84 -3.65
N PRO A 6 39.84 -22.57 -3.30
CA PRO A 6 38.81 -21.78 -3.96
C PRO A 6 39.28 -21.26 -5.32
N HIS A 7 38.43 -21.39 -6.33
CA HIS A 7 38.64 -20.78 -7.64
C HIS A 7 38.65 -19.25 -7.52
N SER A 8 39.78 -18.63 -7.89
CA SER A 8 39.86 -17.22 -8.24
C SER A 8 39.00 -16.96 -9.48
N ALA A 9 37.82 -16.37 -9.28
CA ALA A 9 37.06 -15.72 -10.35
C ALA A 9 37.35 -14.22 -10.29
N LEU A 10 38.28 -13.78 -11.13
CA LEU A 10 38.44 -12.38 -11.49
C LEU A 10 37.15 -11.94 -12.18
N VAL A 11 36.38 -11.07 -11.51
CA VAL A 11 35.28 -10.33 -12.12
C VAL A 11 35.90 -9.36 -13.13
N THR A 12 35.93 -9.77 -14.40
CA THR A 12 36.18 -8.88 -15.54
C THR A 12 34.97 -8.94 -16.45
N GLY A 13 34.10 -7.94 -16.31
CA GLY A 13 32.89 -7.86 -17.13
C GLY A 13 31.97 -6.68 -16.87
N VAL A 14 32.46 -5.57 -16.28
CA VAL A 14 31.72 -4.30 -16.30
C VAL A 14 31.83 -3.73 -17.72
N LEU A 15 30.88 -4.09 -18.60
CA LEU A 15 30.78 -3.49 -19.92
C LEU A 15 30.02 -2.15 -19.83
N LEU A 16 30.83 -1.09 -19.78
CA LEU A 16 30.57 0.32 -20.08
C LEU A 16 29.21 0.66 -20.74
N LEU A 17 28.38 1.39 -19.99
CA LEU A 17 27.40 2.35 -20.53
C LEU A 17 27.87 3.77 -20.19
N ALA A 18 28.68 4.38 -21.05
CA ALA A 18 28.90 5.83 -21.04
C ALA A 18 29.32 6.34 -22.42
N PHE A 19 28.56 7.29 -22.95
CA PHE A 19 28.82 8.05 -24.17
C PHE A 19 29.23 9.49 -23.80
N PHE A 20 30.10 10.08 -24.63
CA PHE A 20 30.39 11.51 -24.90
C PHE A 20 31.62 12.25 -24.29
N PHE A 21 32.35 12.87 -25.24
CA PHE A 21 33.31 14.00 -25.24
C PHE A 21 34.81 13.81 -24.94
N ALA A 22 35.62 14.09 -25.99
CA ALA A 22 36.99 14.63 -26.00
C ALA A 22 36.91 16.15 -26.38
N PRO A 23 37.98 17.01 -26.35
CA PRO A 23 39.44 16.78 -26.34
C PRO A 23 40.23 17.80 -25.42
N PRO A 24 41.52 18.21 -25.64
CA PRO A 24 42.75 17.43 -25.34
C PRO A 24 43.92 18.24 -24.66
N LEU A 25 45.08 17.56 -24.49
CA LEU A 25 46.50 18.03 -24.48
C LEU A 25 47.13 18.66 -23.20
N LEU A 26 48.13 18.00 -22.59
CA LEU A 26 49.58 18.33 -22.68
C LEU A 26 50.50 17.48 -21.73
N TRP A 27 51.49 16.83 -22.35
CA TRP A 27 52.88 16.46 -21.94
C TRP A 27 53.31 16.17 -20.48
N ALA A 28 53.98 15.02 -20.27
CA ALA A 28 55.47 14.91 -20.23
C ALA A 28 56.03 13.49 -19.90
N ALA A 29 57.04 13.08 -20.69
CA ALA A 29 58.14 12.07 -20.58
C ALA A 29 58.20 11.05 -19.41
N SER A 30 58.17 9.71 -19.61
CA SER A 30 59.22 8.74 -20.08
C SER A 30 59.97 8.03 -18.92
N PRO A 31 60.63 6.86 -19.11
CA PRO A 31 60.03 5.54 -19.28
C PRO A 31 60.63 4.48 -18.32
N GLU A 32 59.82 3.55 -17.81
CA GLU A 32 60.33 2.27 -17.31
C GLU A 32 59.58 1.14 -18.01
N VAL A 33 60.28 0.50 -18.95
CA VAL A 33 59.81 -0.67 -19.67
C VAL A 33 59.81 -1.84 -18.70
N ARG A 34 58.69 -2.00 -17.98
CA ARG A 34 58.33 -3.29 -17.41
C ARG A 34 57.40 -3.94 -18.42
N ALA A 35 57.90 -5.00 -19.04
CA ALA A 35 57.18 -5.80 -20.02
C ALA A 35 55.76 -6.09 -19.51
N SER A 36 54.79 -5.39 -20.09
CA SER A 36 53.39 -5.72 -19.98
C SER A 36 53.23 -7.11 -20.57
N GLN A 37 53.04 -8.11 -19.71
CA GLN A 37 52.37 -9.32 -20.12
C GLN A 37 51.04 -8.87 -20.69
N SER A 38 50.91 -8.95 -22.01
CA SER A 38 49.64 -8.88 -22.70
C SER A 38 48.75 -9.91 -22.04
N ALA A 39 47.78 -9.47 -21.23
CA ALA A 39 46.69 -10.31 -20.81
C ALA A 39 46.04 -10.83 -22.10
N GLN A 40 46.35 -12.07 -22.45
CA GLN A 40 45.64 -12.78 -23.50
C GLN A 40 44.18 -12.80 -23.04
N VAL A 41 43.33 -12.05 -23.74
CA VAL A 41 41.88 -12.10 -23.55
C VAL A 41 41.50 -13.55 -23.79
N ALA A 42 41.06 -14.24 -22.75
CA ALA A 42 40.58 -15.61 -22.86
C ALA A 42 39.49 -15.65 -23.95
N PRO A 43 39.40 -16.73 -24.75
CA PRO A 43 38.32 -16.86 -25.72
C PRO A 43 36.96 -16.73 -25.02
N PRO A 44 35.96 -16.07 -25.63
CA PRO A 44 34.65 -15.88 -25.02
C PRO A 44 34.05 -17.23 -24.66
N SER A 45 33.45 -17.31 -23.46
CA SER A 45 32.75 -18.51 -23.02
C SER A 45 31.54 -18.80 -23.93
N PRO A 46 31.01 -20.04 -23.93
CA PRO A 46 29.76 -20.34 -24.64
C PRO A 46 28.59 -19.41 -24.25
N GLU A 47 28.57 -18.95 -22.99
CA GLU A 47 27.59 -18.00 -22.48
C GLU A 47 27.78 -16.59 -23.07
N ASP A 48 29.02 -16.12 -23.16
CA ASP A 48 29.36 -14.84 -23.81
C ASP A 48 28.94 -14.83 -25.28
N GLU A 49 29.07 -15.96 -25.98
CA GLU A 49 28.64 -16.11 -27.36
C GLU A 49 27.11 -15.99 -27.48
N ILE A 50 26.36 -16.65 -26.60
CA ILE A 50 24.88 -16.57 -26.56
C ILE A 50 24.44 -15.13 -26.29
N VAL A 51 25.02 -14.47 -25.29
CA VAL A 51 24.72 -13.08 -24.94
C VAL A 51 25.02 -12.16 -26.12
N THR A 52 26.21 -12.27 -26.71
CA THR A 52 26.61 -11.45 -27.86
C THR A 52 25.68 -11.66 -29.06
N LYS A 53 25.32 -12.91 -29.34
CA LYS A 53 24.40 -13.26 -30.44
C LYS A 53 23.00 -12.70 -30.18
N PHE A 54 22.49 -12.82 -28.97
CA PHE A 54 21.19 -12.24 -28.60
C PHE A 54 21.19 -10.71 -28.75
N LEU A 55 22.20 -10.02 -28.22
CA LEU A 55 22.30 -8.56 -28.31
C LEU A 55 22.41 -8.07 -29.76
N ARG A 56 23.19 -8.77 -30.60
CA ARG A 56 23.38 -8.43 -32.01
C ARG A 56 22.14 -8.71 -32.86
N ASP A 57 21.58 -9.91 -32.73
CA ASP A 57 20.60 -10.42 -33.69
C ASP A 57 19.16 -10.13 -33.26
N CYS A 58 18.92 -10.05 -31.94
CA CYS A 58 17.60 -9.94 -31.33
C CYS A 58 17.41 -8.65 -30.49
N GLY A 59 18.49 -7.96 -30.11
CA GLY A 59 18.44 -6.69 -29.38
C GLY A 59 17.71 -5.61 -30.17
N GLY A 60 16.48 -5.27 -29.73
CA GLY A 60 15.68 -4.18 -30.30
C GLY A 60 14.73 -4.56 -31.45
N LYS A 61 14.58 -5.85 -31.80
CA LYS A 61 13.64 -6.30 -32.88
C LYS A 61 12.39 -7.01 -32.32
N ALA A 62 11.26 -6.83 -32.99
CA ALA A 62 9.94 -7.35 -32.58
C ALA A 62 9.88 -8.91 -32.58
N PRO A 63 9.01 -9.51 -31.75
CA PRO A 63 9.03 -10.94 -31.42
C PRO A 63 8.26 -11.74 -32.47
N LYS A 64 8.86 -12.03 -33.63
CA LYS A 64 8.31 -13.00 -34.61
C LYS A 64 9.39 -13.79 -35.36
N ASN A 65 10.57 -13.98 -34.76
CA ASN A 65 11.57 -14.91 -35.28
C ASN A 65 11.79 -16.00 -34.21
N THR A 66 11.40 -17.24 -34.53
CA THR A 66 11.49 -18.40 -33.63
C THR A 66 12.91 -18.65 -33.10
N ASN A 67 13.94 -18.23 -33.83
CA ASN A 67 15.34 -18.29 -33.36
C ASN A 67 15.61 -17.33 -32.19
N CYS A 68 14.94 -16.17 -32.15
CA CYS A 68 15.11 -15.22 -31.06
C CYS A 68 14.40 -15.62 -29.77
N ASP A 69 13.39 -16.50 -29.82
CA ASP A 69 12.68 -16.91 -28.61
C ASP A 69 13.54 -17.85 -27.75
N LYS A 70 14.20 -18.82 -28.39
CA LYS A 70 15.18 -19.67 -27.71
C LYS A 70 16.37 -18.85 -27.20
N LEU A 71 16.98 -18.01 -28.05
CA LEU A 71 18.10 -17.16 -27.66
C LEU A 71 17.72 -16.19 -26.53
N ARG A 72 16.48 -15.69 -26.49
CA ARG A 72 15.98 -14.86 -25.39
C ARG A 72 15.88 -15.65 -24.09
N SER A 73 15.35 -16.87 -24.15
CA SER A 73 15.27 -17.75 -22.98
C SER A 73 16.65 -18.05 -22.43
N ASP A 74 17.59 -18.47 -23.29
CA ASP A 74 18.96 -18.79 -22.89
C ASP A 74 19.67 -17.55 -22.30
N PHE A 75 19.49 -16.37 -22.92
CA PHE A 75 20.00 -15.09 -22.42
C PHE A 75 19.42 -14.72 -21.04
N VAL A 76 18.12 -14.93 -20.82
CA VAL A 76 17.48 -14.66 -19.53
C VAL A 76 18.02 -15.58 -18.44
N GLU A 77 18.24 -16.86 -18.75
CA GLU A 77 18.80 -17.81 -17.80
C GLU A 77 20.24 -17.45 -17.39
N ILE A 78 21.10 -17.11 -18.36
CA ILE A 78 22.47 -16.63 -18.08
C ILE A 78 22.45 -15.39 -17.18
N LEU A 79 21.66 -14.38 -17.54
CA LEU A 79 21.59 -13.16 -16.73
C LEU A 79 21.01 -13.39 -15.33
N LYS A 80 20.08 -14.34 -15.16
CA LYS A 80 19.59 -14.71 -13.83
C LYS A 80 20.72 -15.24 -12.97
N GLU A 81 21.55 -16.14 -13.50
CA GLU A 81 22.70 -16.70 -12.79
C GLU A 81 23.73 -15.62 -12.43
N ASP A 82 24.05 -14.74 -13.38
CA ASP A 82 24.95 -13.59 -13.15
C ASP A 82 24.44 -12.68 -12.03
N LEU A 83 23.15 -12.34 -12.04
CA LEU A 83 22.54 -11.51 -11.01
C LEU A 83 22.65 -12.16 -9.63
N LEU A 84 22.38 -13.46 -9.53
CA LEU A 84 22.50 -14.19 -8.27
C LEU A 84 23.96 -14.28 -7.81
N MET A 85 24.91 -14.48 -8.72
CA MET A 85 26.34 -14.47 -8.43
C MET A 85 26.76 -13.10 -7.88
N LEU A 86 26.43 -12.02 -8.58
CA LEU A 86 26.70 -10.65 -8.14
C LEU A 86 26.07 -10.37 -6.77
N GLY A 87 24.81 -10.76 -6.55
CA GLY A 87 24.15 -10.60 -5.27
C GLY A 87 24.83 -11.39 -4.13
N SER A 88 25.34 -12.59 -4.41
CA SER A 88 26.04 -13.45 -3.44
C SER A 88 27.37 -12.86 -2.94
N THR A 89 27.99 -11.97 -3.74
CA THR A 89 29.18 -11.22 -3.30
C THR A 89 28.88 -10.24 -2.17
N ALA A 90 27.60 -9.87 -1.99
CA ALA A 90 27.13 -8.80 -1.11
C ALA A 90 27.79 -7.43 -1.35
N ASP A 91 28.40 -7.24 -2.52
CA ASP A 91 29.09 -5.99 -2.85
C ASP A 91 28.11 -4.93 -3.35
N ARG A 92 28.02 -3.83 -2.58
CA ARG A 92 27.10 -2.72 -2.85
C ARG A 92 27.42 -1.97 -4.14
N GLN A 93 28.62 -2.12 -4.70
CA GLN A 93 28.97 -1.44 -5.96
C GLN A 93 28.07 -1.88 -7.13
N TYR A 94 27.54 -3.10 -7.08
CA TYR A 94 26.66 -3.64 -8.14
C TYR A 94 25.19 -3.21 -7.99
N LEU A 95 24.79 -2.70 -6.82
CA LEU A 95 23.39 -2.38 -6.53
C LEU A 95 22.76 -1.42 -7.56
N PRO A 96 23.39 -0.30 -7.96
CA PRO A 96 22.80 0.61 -8.95
C PRO A 96 22.55 -0.05 -10.31
N ASP A 97 23.41 -0.98 -10.71
CA ASP A 97 23.32 -1.68 -12.00
C ASP A 97 22.21 -2.73 -11.96
N ILE A 98 22.17 -3.54 -10.89
CA ILE A 98 21.11 -4.53 -10.65
C ILE A 98 19.74 -3.85 -10.54
N ALA A 99 19.64 -2.70 -9.86
CA ALA A 99 18.40 -1.95 -9.72
C ALA A 99 17.82 -1.46 -11.07
N ARG A 100 18.63 -1.31 -12.13
CA ARG A 100 18.10 -1.01 -13.47
C ARG A 100 17.35 -2.19 -14.09
N ILE A 101 17.66 -3.42 -13.66
CA ILE A 101 17.02 -4.64 -14.16
C ILE A 101 15.58 -4.77 -13.66
N LEU A 102 15.25 -4.19 -12.50
CA LEU A 102 13.87 -4.11 -11.96
C LEU A 102 12.87 -3.39 -12.89
N ARG A 103 13.33 -2.77 -13.98
CA ARG A 103 12.49 -2.08 -14.97
C ARG A 103 12.48 -2.76 -16.34
N LYS A 104 13.10 -3.94 -16.46
CA LYS A 104 13.15 -4.72 -17.71
C LYS A 104 11.86 -5.51 -17.91
N ARG A 105 11.63 -5.93 -19.14
CA ARG A 105 10.35 -6.53 -19.55
C ARG A 105 10.18 -7.93 -18.98
N GLU A 106 11.29 -8.65 -18.89
CA GLU A 106 11.40 -10.04 -18.49
C GLU A 106 11.11 -10.17 -16.99
N VAL A 107 10.07 -10.94 -16.64
CA VAL A 107 9.57 -11.08 -15.27
C VAL A 107 10.61 -11.77 -14.39
N GLU A 108 11.22 -12.81 -14.95
CA GLU A 108 12.23 -13.66 -14.33
C GLU A 108 13.47 -12.83 -13.93
N LEU A 109 13.89 -11.89 -14.79
CA LEU A 109 15.01 -10.99 -14.48
C LEU A 109 14.66 -9.99 -13.39
N ARG A 110 13.42 -9.50 -13.31
CA ARG A 110 13.00 -8.60 -12.22
C ARG A 110 12.99 -9.33 -10.87
N ILE A 111 12.53 -10.58 -10.84
CA ILE A 111 12.58 -11.44 -9.65
C ILE A 111 14.04 -11.67 -9.24
N ALA A 112 14.89 -12.11 -10.17
CA ALA A 112 16.31 -12.37 -9.91
C ALA A 112 17.05 -11.12 -9.41
N ALA A 113 16.75 -9.95 -9.98
CA ALA A 113 17.31 -8.68 -9.54
C ALA A 113 16.87 -8.32 -8.11
N ALA A 114 15.59 -8.54 -7.77
CA ALA A 114 15.11 -8.34 -6.40
C ALA A 114 15.80 -9.29 -5.42
N ASP A 115 15.95 -10.57 -5.77
CA ASP A 115 16.68 -11.54 -4.94
C ASP A 115 18.14 -11.14 -4.73
N ALA A 116 18.83 -10.72 -5.78
CA ALA A 116 20.20 -10.25 -5.74
C ALA A 116 20.37 -9.00 -4.86
N ILE A 117 19.50 -8.00 -5.01
CA ILE A 117 19.50 -6.81 -4.12
C ILE A 117 19.21 -7.24 -2.67
N GLY A 118 18.32 -8.22 -2.47
CA GLY A 118 18.01 -8.75 -1.16
C GLY A 118 19.21 -9.44 -0.50
N MET A 119 20.08 -10.08 -1.27
CA MET A 119 21.35 -10.65 -0.78
C MET A 119 22.37 -9.55 -0.42
N ILE A 120 22.45 -8.47 -1.21
CA ILE A 120 23.29 -7.31 -0.91
C ILE A 120 22.80 -6.57 0.36
N GLY A 121 21.49 -6.54 0.59
CA GLY A 121 20.86 -5.89 1.73
C GLY A 121 20.56 -4.41 1.46
N PRO A 122 19.32 -4.06 1.07
CA PRO A 122 18.95 -2.68 0.79
C PRO A 122 18.94 -1.83 2.07
N GLN A 123 19.25 -0.55 1.92
CA GLN A 123 19.31 0.45 3.00
C GLN A 123 18.39 1.64 2.73
N ASP A 124 18.20 2.50 3.72
CA ASP A 124 17.34 3.70 3.61
C ASP A 124 17.72 4.62 2.43
N SER A 125 19.01 4.70 2.08
CA SER A 125 19.50 5.47 0.93
C SER A 125 19.03 4.93 -0.42
N ASP A 126 18.66 3.65 -0.48
CA ASP A 126 18.34 2.94 -1.72
C ASP A 126 16.84 3.07 -2.06
N LEU A 127 16.03 3.62 -1.15
CA LEU A 127 14.57 3.60 -1.27
C LEU A 127 14.03 4.31 -2.51
N GLU A 128 14.60 5.46 -2.88
CA GLU A 128 14.11 6.21 -4.05
C GLU A 128 14.17 5.40 -5.34
N MET A 129 15.17 4.50 -5.48
CA MET A 129 15.29 3.61 -6.63
C MET A 129 14.46 2.34 -6.51
N LEU A 130 14.14 1.88 -5.30
CA LEU A 130 13.42 0.62 -5.06
C LEU A 130 11.89 0.79 -4.96
N ILE A 131 11.40 1.94 -4.48
CA ILE A 131 9.96 2.23 -4.36
C ILE A 131 9.17 1.92 -5.64
N PRO A 132 9.61 2.26 -6.86
CA PRO A 132 8.86 1.92 -8.06
C PRO A 132 8.60 0.42 -8.24
N ALA A 133 9.52 -0.44 -7.78
CA ALA A 133 9.41 -1.89 -7.94
C ALA A 133 8.37 -2.51 -6.98
N THR A 134 7.98 -1.82 -5.90
CA THR A 134 6.93 -2.32 -4.99
C THR A 134 5.55 -2.35 -5.64
N ASN A 135 5.41 -1.67 -6.77
CA ASN A 135 4.18 -1.56 -7.53
C ASN A 135 4.29 -2.21 -8.92
N ASP A 136 5.10 -3.27 -9.05
CA ASP A 136 5.17 -4.06 -10.27
C ASP A 136 3.77 -4.63 -10.62
N PRO A 137 3.36 -4.64 -11.91
CA PRO A 137 2.08 -5.23 -12.30
C PRO A 137 2.05 -6.75 -12.09
N VAL A 138 3.19 -7.43 -11.99
CA VAL A 138 3.24 -8.88 -11.76
C VAL A 138 3.30 -9.20 -10.26
N PRO A 139 2.31 -9.92 -9.70
CA PRO A 139 2.28 -10.27 -8.28
C PRO A 139 3.54 -10.97 -7.76
N ASP A 140 4.09 -11.94 -8.50
CA ASP A 140 5.31 -12.66 -8.10
C ASP A 140 6.53 -11.73 -7.99
N VAL A 141 6.63 -10.71 -8.86
CA VAL A 141 7.68 -9.69 -8.75
C VAL A 141 7.50 -8.85 -7.49
N ARG A 142 6.27 -8.42 -7.18
CA ARG A 142 5.99 -7.70 -5.93
C ARG A 142 6.33 -8.54 -4.70
N GLN A 143 6.12 -9.86 -4.76
CA GLN A 143 6.51 -10.77 -3.69
C GLN A 143 8.03 -10.84 -3.52
N ALA A 144 8.78 -11.00 -4.61
CA ALA A 144 10.25 -10.97 -4.58
C ALA A 144 10.77 -9.63 -4.05
N VAL A 145 10.20 -8.50 -4.48
CA VAL A 145 10.53 -7.16 -3.99
C VAL A 145 10.19 -6.99 -2.51
N SER A 146 9.07 -7.53 -2.03
CA SER A 146 8.72 -7.52 -0.60
C SER A 146 9.73 -8.31 0.24
N GLN A 147 10.19 -9.47 -0.26
CA GLN A 147 11.24 -10.27 0.38
C GLN A 147 12.59 -9.53 0.39
N MET A 148 12.97 -8.91 -0.74
CA MET A 148 14.15 -8.05 -0.88
C MET A 148 14.15 -6.94 0.18
N ILE A 149 13.05 -6.19 0.30
CA ILE A 149 12.87 -5.14 1.31
C ILE A 149 12.95 -5.74 2.73
N GLY A 150 12.38 -6.93 2.92
CA GLY A 150 12.40 -7.66 4.19
C GLY A 150 13.80 -8.02 4.70
N ARG A 151 14.80 -8.12 3.82
CA ARG A 151 16.22 -8.37 4.14
C ARG A 151 17.02 -7.08 4.38
N GLY A 152 16.42 -5.92 4.10
CA GLY A 152 17.08 -4.63 4.28
C GLY A 152 17.13 -4.14 5.72
N LYS A 153 17.87 -3.04 5.93
CA LYS A 153 18.08 -2.41 7.24
C LYS A 153 17.82 -0.91 7.17
N GLY A 154 17.21 -0.38 8.21
CA GLY A 154 16.87 1.05 8.32
C GLY A 154 15.42 1.26 8.69
N THR A 155 15.11 2.43 9.23
CA THR A 155 13.76 2.74 9.71
C THR A 155 12.80 2.97 8.56
N ALA A 156 13.26 3.59 7.47
CA ALA A 156 12.44 3.82 6.30
C ALA A 156 12.23 2.52 5.49
N VAL A 157 13.24 1.64 5.42
CA VAL A 157 13.09 0.27 4.89
C VAL A 157 12.09 -0.54 5.71
N ALA A 158 12.15 -0.46 7.04
CA ALA A 158 11.18 -1.15 7.91
C ALA A 158 9.74 -0.65 7.69
N LEU A 159 9.57 0.66 7.50
CA LEU A 159 8.27 1.24 7.18
C LEU A 159 7.76 0.78 5.80
N LEU A 160 8.64 0.72 4.79
CA LEU A 160 8.30 0.20 3.47
C LEU A 160 7.95 -1.29 3.52
N LYS A 161 8.66 -2.09 4.34
CA LYS A 161 8.34 -3.50 4.58
C LYS A 161 6.91 -3.68 5.11
N GLN A 162 6.54 -2.90 6.11
CA GLN A 162 5.19 -2.91 6.68
C GLN A 162 4.12 -2.54 5.62
N ARG A 163 4.47 -1.60 4.73
CA ARG A 163 3.58 -1.13 3.68
C ARG A 163 3.42 -2.08 2.49
N SER A 164 4.49 -2.77 2.09
CA SER A 164 4.55 -3.58 0.85
C SER A 164 4.21 -5.06 1.08
N MET A 165 3.20 -5.35 1.89
CA MET A 165 2.71 -6.72 2.07
C MET A 165 1.89 -7.15 0.85
N THR A 166 2.32 -8.22 0.17
CA THR A 166 1.53 -8.81 -0.93
C THR A 166 0.83 -10.08 -0.46
N MET A 167 -0.48 -10.15 -0.74
CA MET A 167 -1.32 -11.31 -0.42
C MET A 167 -1.66 -12.13 -1.67
N ARG A 168 -1.23 -11.68 -2.86
CA ARG A 168 -1.53 -12.30 -4.15
C ARG A 168 -0.24 -12.79 -4.80
N GLY A 169 -0.31 -13.98 -5.37
CA GLY A 169 0.71 -14.57 -6.23
C GLY A 169 0.20 -14.72 -7.65
N GLY A 170 1.10 -14.89 -8.60
CA GLY A 170 0.80 -15.00 -10.01
C GLY A 170 1.89 -14.36 -10.88
N SER A 171 2.20 -15.03 -11.98
CA SER A 171 3.19 -14.59 -12.97
C SER A 171 2.60 -13.70 -14.06
N THR A 172 1.28 -13.59 -14.14
CA THR A 172 0.59 -12.76 -15.14
C THR A 172 0.49 -11.32 -14.66
N PRO A 173 0.86 -10.33 -15.51
CA PRO A 173 0.64 -8.93 -15.20
C PRO A 173 -0.84 -8.65 -14.93
N GLU A 174 -1.13 -8.00 -13.82
CA GLU A 174 -2.45 -7.50 -13.49
C GLU A 174 -2.74 -6.22 -14.28
N GLU A 175 -4.00 -6.05 -14.69
CA GLU A 175 -4.49 -4.80 -15.24
C GLU A 175 -5.14 -3.95 -14.15
N PRO A 176 -4.87 -2.64 -14.08
CA PRO A 176 -5.58 -1.75 -13.18
C PRO A 176 -7.10 -1.80 -13.41
N ALA A 177 -7.88 -1.92 -12.34
CA ALA A 177 -9.32 -1.91 -12.45
C ALA A 177 -9.81 -0.53 -12.96
N ASP A 178 -10.77 -0.54 -13.89
CA ASP A 178 -11.34 0.69 -14.44
C ASP A 178 -12.30 1.36 -13.44
N PRO A 179 -11.95 2.54 -12.88
CA PRO A 179 -12.78 3.23 -11.89
C PRO A 179 -14.10 3.75 -12.47
N ALA A 180 -14.18 3.96 -13.79
CA ALA A 180 -15.41 4.44 -14.43
C ALA A 180 -16.55 3.40 -14.31
N LYS A 181 -16.22 2.10 -14.30
CA LYS A 181 -17.18 1.01 -14.06
C LYS A 181 -17.87 1.11 -12.70
N PHE A 182 -17.26 1.81 -11.75
CA PHE A 182 -17.80 2.02 -10.41
C PHE A 182 -18.34 3.44 -10.20
N GLY A 183 -18.46 4.23 -11.26
CA GLY A 183 -18.92 5.63 -11.20
C GLY A 183 -17.91 6.56 -10.51
N LEU A 184 -16.63 6.20 -10.51
CA LEU A 184 -15.55 6.95 -9.88
C LEU A 184 -14.67 7.62 -10.93
N THR A 185 -14.02 8.72 -10.55
CA THR A 185 -13.06 9.42 -11.42
C THR A 185 -11.71 9.54 -10.72
N VAL A 186 -10.64 9.41 -11.50
CA VAL A 186 -9.25 9.45 -11.05
C VAL A 186 -8.72 10.86 -11.24
N ALA A 187 -8.01 11.37 -10.24
CA ALA A 187 -7.32 12.65 -10.40
C ALA A 187 -6.23 12.52 -11.47
N PRO A 188 -6.01 13.54 -12.33
CA PRO A 188 -4.98 13.48 -13.35
C PRO A 188 -3.58 13.16 -12.79
N LYS A 189 -2.73 12.52 -13.61
CA LYS A 189 -1.33 12.18 -13.26
C LYS A 189 -1.18 11.29 -12.02
N SER A 190 -2.19 10.49 -11.72
CA SER A 190 -2.14 9.51 -10.63
C SER A 190 -1.62 8.15 -11.13
N VAL A 191 -0.92 7.45 -10.25
CA VAL A 191 -0.38 6.11 -10.51
C VAL A 191 -1.15 5.13 -9.63
N TYR A 192 -1.74 4.11 -10.27
CA TYR A 192 -2.47 3.04 -9.60
C TYR A 192 -1.56 2.22 -8.69
N LEU A 193 -2.04 1.82 -7.50
CA LEU A 193 -1.32 0.94 -6.59
C LEU A 193 -1.95 -0.46 -6.58
N PHE A 194 -1.25 -1.47 -7.09
CA PHE A 194 -1.76 -2.83 -7.18
C PHE A 194 -1.97 -3.50 -5.82
N ASP A 195 -1.01 -3.35 -4.91
CA ASP A 195 -1.01 -3.97 -3.58
C ASP A 195 -2.12 -3.45 -2.65
N SER A 196 -2.67 -2.27 -2.96
CA SER A 196 -3.61 -1.53 -2.13
C SER A 196 -4.97 -1.30 -2.81
N SER A 197 -5.23 -2.04 -3.89
CA SER A 197 -6.44 -1.92 -4.68
C SER A 197 -7.11 -3.28 -4.83
N ASP A 198 -8.37 -3.34 -4.45
CA ASP A 198 -9.21 -4.50 -4.64
C ASP A 198 -10.64 -4.05 -4.92
N ALA A 199 -11.02 -4.14 -6.20
CA ALA A 199 -12.35 -3.76 -6.63
C ALA A 199 -13.45 -4.65 -6.02
N SER A 200 -13.14 -5.88 -5.62
CA SER A 200 -14.12 -6.79 -5.01
C SER A 200 -14.56 -6.36 -3.61
N VAL A 201 -13.70 -5.63 -2.89
CA VAL A 201 -14.01 -5.05 -1.57
C VAL A 201 -14.24 -3.54 -1.61
N GLY A 202 -14.34 -2.97 -2.81
CA GLY A 202 -14.73 -1.58 -3.00
C GLY A 202 -13.61 -0.58 -2.80
N ARG A 203 -12.37 -0.93 -3.15
CA ARG A 203 -11.18 -0.10 -2.88
C ARG A 203 -10.28 0.02 -4.12
N LEU A 204 -9.89 1.25 -4.49
CA LEU A 204 -8.81 1.50 -5.45
C LEU A 204 -7.90 2.61 -4.91
N SER A 205 -6.60 2.36 -4.85
CA SER A 205 -5.61 3.28 -4.29
C SER A 205 -4.66 3.80 -5.37
N TYR A 206 -4.22 5.04 -5.18
CA TYR A 206 -3.35 5.75 -6.11
C TYR A 206 -2.32 6.59 -5.36
N VAL A 207 -1.15 6.80 -5.95
CA VAL A 207 -0.23 7.88 -5.57
C VAL A 207 -0.22 8.99 -6.61
N THR A 208 0.11 10.20 -6.17
CA THR A 208 0.24 11.39 -7.02
C THR A 208 1.50 12.15 -6.63
N LYS A 209 1.84 13.19 -7.41
CA LYS A 209 2.94 14.11 -7.10
C LYS A 209 2.49 15.33 -6.31
N ASN A 210 1.22 15.73 -6.40
CA ASN A 210 0.74 16.99 -5.83
C ASN A 210 -0.59 16.79 -5.09
N MET A 211 -0.53 16.85 -3.75
CA MET A 211 -1.72 16.71 -2.91
C MET A 211 -2.75 17.82 -3.16
N ASN A 212 -2.30 19.05 -3.40
CA ASN A 212 -3.21 20.20 -3.54
C ASN A 212 -4.05 20.10 -4.82
N GLU A 213 -3.46 19.61 -5.92
CA GLU A 213 -4.19 19.35 -7.17
C GLU A 213 -5.27 18.28 -6.97
N VAL A 214 -4.94 17.19 -6.28
CA VAL A 214 -5.89 16.10 -5.99
C VAL A 214 -6.99 16.55 -5.03
N ALA A 215 -6.63 17.32 -4.00
CA ALA A 215 -7.60 17.90 -3.07
C ALA A 215 -8.56 18.86 -3.79
N ALA A 216 -8.05 19.74 -4.66
CA ALA A 216 -8.90 20.63 -5.47
C ALA A 216 -9.82 19.85 -6.42
N PHE A 217 -9.29 18.81 -7.08
CA PHE A 217 -10.04 17.94 -7.96
C PHE A 217 -11.23 17.27 -7.26
N TYR A 218 -11.01 16.67 -6.10
CA TYR A 218 -12.08 15.99 -5.36
C TYR A 218 -12.98 16.96 -4.60
N LYS A 219 -12.47 18.10 -4.13
CA LYS A 219 -13.31 19.16 -3.55
C LYS A 219 -14.36 19.65 -4.55
N GLY A 220 -14.01 19.80 -5.83
CA GLY A 220 -14.96 20.18 -6.88
C GLY A 220 -16.02 19.11 -7.21
N LYS A 221 -15.84 17.87 -6.74
CA LYS A 221 -16.75 16.73 -6.97
C LYS A 221 -17.48 16.28 -5.70
N ALA A 222 -17.02 16.74 -4.54
CA ALA A 222 -17.53 16.31 -3.25
C ALA A 222 -18.89 16.95 -2.96
N LYS A 223 -19.82 16.16 -2.44
CA LYS A 223 -21.08 16.66 -1.87
C LYS A 223 -20.88 17.16 -0.43
N LYS A 224 -19.96 16.52 0.32
CA LYS A 224 -19.62 16.88 1.71
C LYS A 224 -18.14 16.70 2.00
N GLY A 225 -17.66 17.37 3.05
CA GLY A 225 -16.27 17.39 3.48
C GLY A 225 -15.53 18.66 3.02
N PRO A 226 -14.21 18.74 3.23
CA PRO A 226 -13.35 17.71 3.80
C PRO A 226 -13.66 17.41 5.28
N PHE A 227 -13.58 16.15 5.67
CA PHE A 227 -13.63 15.72 7.07
C PHE A 227 -12.29 15.08 7.46
N PRO A 228 -11.76 15.33 8.67
CA PRO A 228 -10.79 14.42 9.28
C PRO A 228 -11.34 12.99 9.31
N LEU A 229 -10.50 11.97 9.07
CA LEU A 229 -10.96 10.57 9.00
C LEU A 229 -11.73 10.12 10.26
N GLN A 230 -11.29 10.53 11.44
CA GLN A 230 -11.98 10.15 12.68
C GLN A 230 -13.38 10.76 12.76
N GLU A 231 -13.52 12.05 12.49
CA GLU A 231 -14.83 12.73 12.44
C GLU A 231 -15.75 12.07 11.41
N PHE A 232 -15.22 11.70 10.24
CA PHE A 232 -15.98 10.97 9.23
C PHE A 232 -16.45 9.60 9.74
N LYS A 233 -15.57 8.82 10.39
CA LYS A 233 -15.93 7.52 10.97
C LYS A 233 -17.00 7.66 12.05
N ASP A 234 -16.86 8.63 12.94
CA ASP A 234 -17.82 8.88 14.02
C ASP A 234 -19.19 9.29 13.46
N LYS A 235 -19.18 10.18 12.46
CA LYS A 235 -20.40 10.66 11.79
C LYS A 235 -21.19 9.56 11.07
N TYR A 236 -20.51 8.58 10.50
CA TYR A 236 -21.11 7.48 9.75
C TYR A 236 -20.96 6.12 10.45
N ARG A 237 -20.77 6.11 11.77
CA ARG A 237 -20.43 4.88 12.52
C ARG A 237 -21.47 3.77 12.36
N TYR A 238 -22.77 4.11 12.41
CA TYR A 238 -23.84 3.13 12.27
C TYR A 238 -23.92 2.61 10.83
N GLN A 239 -23.66 3.48 9.84
CA GLN A 239 -23.60 3.08 8.44
C GLN A 239 -22.47 2.07 8.20
N PHE A 240 -21.30 2.29 8.81
CA PHE A 240 -20.19 1.33 8.74
C PHE A 240 -20.47 0.05 9.51
N GLN A 241 -21.16 0.12 10.65
CA GLN A 241 -21.62 -1.05 11.40
C GLN A 241 -22.60 -1.89 10.56
N ASP A 242 -23.58 -1.26 9.91
CA ASP A 242 -24.52 -1.91 9.00
C ASP A 242 -23.80 -2.59 7.84
N GLU A 243 -22.86 -1.88 7.18
CA GLU A 243 -22.12 -2.44 6.06
C GLU A 243 -21.29 -3.66 6.50
N ASN A 244 -20.58 -3.56 7.63
CA ASN A 244 -19.79 -4.64 8.18
C ASN A 244 -20.65 -5.86 8.56
N GLU A 245 -21.79 -5.63 9.19
CA GLU A 245 -22.73 -6.68 9.57
C GLU A 245 -23.34 -7.35 8.35
N ALA A 246 -23.79 -6.59 7.36
CA ALA A 246 -24.33 -7.11 6.12
C ALA A 246 -23.32 -7.99 5.37
N MET A 247 -22.05 -7.60 5.32
CA MET A 247 -21.01 -8.46 4.72
C MET A 247 -20.73 -9.70 5.56
N ARG A 248 -20.69 -9.59 6.88
CA ARG A 248 -20.49 -10.75 7.76
C ARG A 248 -21.57 -11.79 7.51
N GLN A 249 -22.84 -11.36 7.46
CA GLN A 249 -23.96 -12.25 7.14
C GLN A 249 -23.85 -12.86 5.74
N ALA A 250 -23.46 -12.06 4.74
CA ALA A 250 -23.25 -12.57 3.38
C ALA A 250 -22.13 -13.62 3.32
N GLN A 251 -21.01 -13.38 4.00
CA GLN A 251 -19.88 -14.32 4.08
C GLN A 251 -20.25 -15.60 4.83
N GLU A 252 -21.00 -15.50 5.93
CA GLU A 252 -21.50 -16.68 6.66
C GLU A 252 -22.47 -17.50 5.81
N ALA A 253 -23.33 -16.85 5.02
CA ALA A 253 -24.22 -17.53 4.10
C ALA A 253 -23.45 -18.24 2.98
N GLU A 254 -22.47 -17.58 2.36
CA GLU A 254 -21.58 -18.21 1.38
C GLU A 254 -20.79 -19.38 1.99
N GLY A 255 -20.29 -19.21 3.23
CA GLY A 255 -19.54 -20.24 3.95
C GLY A 255 -20.37 -21.50 4.17
N LYS A 256 -21.61 -21.34 4.65
CA LYS A 256 -22.57 -22.43 4.81
C LYS A 256 -22.84 -23.15 3.50
N GLN A 257 -23.03 -22.42 2.40
CA GLN A 257 -23.23 -23.02 1.07
C GLN A 257 -22.03 -23.87 0.64
N VAL A 258 -20.81 -23.37 0.82
CA VAL A 258 -19.60 -24.10 0.43
C VAL A 258 -19.39 -25.34 1.31
N THR A 259 -19.64 -25.26 2.62
CA THR A 259 -19.57 -26.45 3.51
C THR A 259 -20.63 -27.50 3.18
N ALA A 260 -21.75 -27.10 2.59
CA ALA A 260 -22.82 -28.02 2.19
C ALA A 260 -22.58 -28.66 0.81
N MET A 261 -21.64 -28.16 0.01
CA MET A 261 -21.26 -28.75 -1.28
C MET A 261 -20.31 -29.93 -1.05
N PRO A 262 -20.60 -31.14 -1.57
CA PRO A 262 -19.63 -32.23 -1.53
C PRO A 262 -18.39 -31.82 -2.35
N PRO A 263 -17.16 -32.13 -1.88
CA PRO A 263 -15.97 -31.83 -2.65
C PRO A 263 -16.04 -32.56 -4.01
N PRO A 264 -15.67 -31.89 -5.12
CA PRO A 264 -15.66 -32.52 -6.43
C PRO A 264 -14.70 -33.72 -6.45
N ASP A 265 -14.96 -34.69 -7.34
CA ASP A 265 -14.10 -35.86 -7.49
C ASP A 265 -12.63 -35.43 -7.66
N PRO A 266 -11.70 -35.87 -6.80
CA PRO A 266 -10.28 -35.50 -6.89
C PRO A 266 -9.61 -35.96 -8.20
N ARG A 267 -10.24 -36.86 -8.97
CA ARG A 267 -9.79 -37.22 -10.32
C ARG A 267 -10.10 -36.14 -11.35
N ASN A 268 -11.10 -35.29 -11.10
CA ASN A 268 -11.36 -34.09 -11.88
C ASN A 268 -10.54 -32.92 -11.33
N MET A 269 -9.26 -32.89 -11.71
CA MET A 269 -8.29 -31.88 -11.25
C MET A 269 -8.73 -30.44 -11.53
N GLN A 270 -9.54 -30.20 -12.57
CA GLN A 270 -10.04 -28.87 -12.90
C GLN A 270 -11.13 -28.42 -11.91
N ALA A 271 -12.16 -29.25 -11.72
CA ALA A 271 -13.23 -28.96 -10.76
C ALA A 271 -12.70 -28.85 -9.33
N TYR A 272 -11.72 -29.68 -8.98
CA TYR A 272 -11.05 -29.62 -7.68
C TYR A 272 -10.25 -28.31 -7.49
N LYS A 273 -9.50 -27.86 -8.51
CA LYS A 273 -8.81 -26.56 -8.47
C LYS A 273 -9.78 -25.41 -8.30
N GLU A 274 -10.84 -25.35 -9.11
CA GLU A 274 -11.86 -24.29 -9.03
C GLU A 274 -12.55 -24.24 -7.66
N PHE A 275 -12.84 -25.41 -7.08
CA PHE A 275 -13.39 -25.51 -5.74
C PHE A 275 -12.42 -25.00 -4.66
N MET A 276 -11.14 -25.35 -4.76
CA MET A 276 -10.10 -24.87 -3.84
C MET A 276 -9.85 -23.37 -3.98
N GLU A 277 -9.80 -22.85 -5.21
CA GLU A 277 -9.70 -21.41 -5.49
C GLU A 277 -10.88 -20.66 -4.91
N LYS A 278 -12.10 -21.21 -5.02
CA LYS A 278 -13.30 -20.62 -4.41
C LYS A 278 -13.15 -20.53 -2.89
N ILE A 279 -12.76 -21.60 -2.20
CA ILE A 279 -12.54 -21.58 -0.74
C ILE A 279 -11.48 -20.56 -0.34
N GLN A 280 -10.33 -20.55 -1.04
CA GLN A 280 -9.24 -19.61 -0.77
C GLN A 280 -9.69 -18.15 -0.97
N SER A 281 -10.46 -17.89 -2.03
CA SER A 281 -10.96 -16.54 -2.33
C SER A 281 -11.87 -15.96 -1.24
N MET A 282 -12.63 -16.81 -0.55
CA MET A 282 -13.52 -16.37 0.54
C MET A 282 -12.75 -15.89 1.76
N GLY A 283 -11.79 -16.68 2.24
CA GLY A 283 -10.91 -16.28 3.35
C GLY A 283 -10.03 -15.07 2.99
N ALA A 284 -9.55 -15.02 1.75
CA ALA A 284 -8.73 -13.92 1.25
C ALA A 284 -9.49 -12.58 1.22
N ARG A 285 -10.78 -12.56 0.90
CA ARG A 285 -11.60 -11.32 0.85
C ARG A 285 -11.73 -10.65 2.22
N GLN A 286 -11.99 -11.43 3.28
CA GLN A 286 -12.12 -10.88 4.64
C GLN A 286 -10.79 -10.29 5.13
N GLY A 287 -9.69 -11.04 4.96
CA GLY A 287 -8.36 -10.56 5.31
C GLY A 287 -7.95 -9.32 4.52
N SER A 288 -8.25 -9.31 3.21
CA SER A 288 -7.96 -8.16 2.33
C SER A 288 -8.74 -6.93 2.75
N ARG A 289 -10.03 -7.06 3.10
CA ARG A 289 -10.81 -5.90 3.58
C ARG A 289 -10.28 -5.35 4.89
N MET A 290 -10.03 -6.21 5.89
CA MET A 290 -9.48 -5.76 7.18
C MET A 290 -8.15 -5.02 7.00
N TYR A 291 -7.28 -5.55 6.15
CA TYR A 291 -6.01 -4.91 5.80
C TYR A 291 -6.22 -3.57 5.09
N LEU A 292 -7.10 -3.50 4.10
CA LEU A 292 -7.34 -2.28 3.33
C LEU A 292 -8.13 -1.23 4.10
N ASP A 293 -8.98 -1.59 5.06
CA ASP A 293 -9.72 -0.64 5.89
C ASP A 293 -8.90 -0.11 7.08
N SER A 294 -7.75 -0.74 7.37
CA SER A 294 -6.83 -0.26 8.38
C SER A 294 -6.14 1.02 7.89
N TYR A 295 -6.09 2.02 8.76
CA TYR A 295 -5.33 3.24 8.56
C TYR A 295 -4.39 3.38 9.74
N GLU A 296 -3.16 2.96 9.53
CA GLU A 296 -2.12 3.06 10.54
C GLU A 296 -1.47 4.46 10.48
N PRO A 297 -1.48 5.23 11.58
CA PRO A 297 -1.00 6.62 11.55
C PRO A 297 0.48 6.78 11.13
N ASN A 298 1.29 5.75 11.31
CA ASN A 298 2.69 5.71 10.87
C ASN A 298 2.83 5.56 9.34
N LEU A 299 1.87 4.94 8.66
CA LEU A 299 1.86 4.75 7.21
C LEU A 299 1.13 5.88 6.48
N PHE A 300 -0.02 6.29 7.02
CA PHE A 300 -0.95 7.21 6.38
C PHE A 300 -1.10 8.48 7.22
N GLY A 301 -0.39 9.54 6.82
CA GLY A 301 -0.45 10.84 7.49
C GLY A 301 -1.77 11.59 7.24
N SER A 302 -2.30 12.18 8.31
CA SER A 302 -3.47 13.09 8.36
C SER A 302 -4.56 12.82 7.31
N PRO A 303 -5.22 11.64 7.31
CA PRO A 303 -6.15 11.30 6.26
C PRO A 303 -7.40 12.20 6.27
N THR A 304 -7.78 12.68 5.10
CA THR A 304 -8.91 13.60 4.90
C THR A 304 -9.90 13.01 3.92
N VAL A 305 -11.19 13.08 4.25
CA VAL A 305 -12.26 12.41 3.51
C VAL A 305 -13.14 13.41 2.78
N TYR A 306 -13.40 13.13 1.50
CA TYR A 306 -14.41 13.82 0.70
C TYR A 306 -15.50 12.82 0.30
N VAL A 307 -16.75 13.13 0.63
CA VAL A 307 -17.90 12.28 0.28
C VAL A 307 -18.37 12.68 -1.11
N LEU A 308 -18.26 11.75 -2.06
CA LEU A 308 -18.59 11.97 -3.47
C LEU A 308 -20.08 11.68 -3.73
N GLU A 309 -20.62 10.68 -3.04
CA GLU A 309 -22.02 10.30 -3.14
C GLU A 309 -22.54 9.92 -1.76
N GLU A 310 -23.75 10.41 -1.46
CA GLU A 310 -24.62 9.79 -0.47
C GLU A 310 -25.88 9.28 -1.14
N ARG A 311 -26.35 8.13 -0.68
CA ARG A 311 -27.61 7.53 -1.10
C ARG A 311 -28.45 7.18 0.11
N GLN A 312 -29.75 7.41 0.01
CA GLN A 312 -30.69 6.95 1.01
C GLN A 312 -30.94 5.45 0.82
N ILE A 313 -30.65 4.66 1.84
CA ILE A 313 -30.93 3.22 1.88
C ILE A 313 -31.76 3.00 3.13
N GLY A 314 -33.00 2.51 2.98
CA GLY A 314 -33.93 2.36 4.10
C GLY A 314 -34.17 3.70 4.81
N GLN A 315 -33.85 3.76 6.11
CA GLN A 315 -34.07 4.94 6.95
C GLN A 315 -32.85 5.86 7.11
N ARG A 316 -31.70 5.55 6.48
CA ARG A 316 -30.45 6.31 6.63
C ARG A 316 -29.83 6.72 5.30
N ASN A 317 -29.02 7.77 5.33
CA ASN A 317 -28.14 8.16 4.23
C ASN A 317 -26.75 7.55 4.44
N TYR A 318 -26.24 6.87 3.42
CA TYR A 318 -24.94 6.21 3.43
C TYR A 318 -23.95 6.94 2.54
N PRO A 319 -22.68 7.09 2.94
CA PRO A 319 -21.61 7.61 2.09
C PRO A 319 -21.19 6.51 1.09
N THR A 320 -22.02 6.25 0.09
CA THR A 320 -21.87 5.12 -0.85
C THR A 320 -20.61 5.22 -1.70
N ARG A 321 -20.08 6.44 -1.89
CA ARG A 321 -18.79 6.70 -2.55
C ARG A 321 -18.06 7.84 -1.84
N TYR A 322 -16.82 7.61 -1.50
CA TYR A 322 -15.97 8.62 -0.90
C TYR A 322 -14.50 8.39 -1.25
N VAL A 323 -13.71 9.45 -1.13
CA VAL A 323 -12.26 9.40 -1.34
C VAL A 323 -11.56 9.83 -0.07
N VAL A 324 -10.50 9.10 0.29
CA VAL A 324 -9.62 9.43 1.41
C VAL A 324 -8.28 9.84 0.84
N LEU A 325 -7.86 11.08 1.09
CA LEU A 325 -6.55 11.60 0.73
C LEU A 325 -5.63 11.47 1.94
N TYR A 326 -4.37 11.11 1.74
CA TYR A 326 -3.40 10.90 2.82
C TYR A 326 -1.96 11.12 2.34
N GLN A 327 -1.07 11.43 3.27
CA GLN A 327 0.36 11.39 2.99
C GLN A 327 0.85 9.94 3.17
N GLU A 328 1.29 9.29 2.09
CA GLU A 328 1.90 7.96 2.16
C GLU A 328 3.35 8.09 2.62
N GLN A 329 3.60 7.73 3.87
CA GLN A 329 4.89 7.95 4.53
C GLN A 329 5.96 7.00 3.99
N ALA A 330 5.61 5.73 3.76
CA ALA A 330 6.54 4.72 3.23
C ALA A 330 7.00 5.02 1.80
N LEU A 331 6.08 5.48 0.94
CA LEU A 331 6.38 5.82 -0.45
C LEU A 331 6.83 7.28 -0.63
N LYS A 332 6.85 8.06 0.46
CA LYS A 332 7.17 9.51 0.51
C LYS A 332 6.39 10.34 -0.52
N ARG A 333 5.12 10.00 -0.73
CA ARG A 333 4.28 10.64 -1.75
C ARG A 333 2.87 10.88 -1.24
N PRO A 334 2.17 11.90 -1.74
CA PRO A 334 0.74 12.00 -1.51
C PRO A 334 0.02 10.85 -2.21
N GLY A 335 -1.01 10.31 -1.55
CA GLY A 335 -1.85 9.24 -2.05
C GLY A 335 -3.32 9.51 -1.78
N TYR A 336 -4.16 8.73 -2.45
CA TYR A 336 -5.58 8.71 -2.15
C TYR A 336 -6.17 7.34 -2.44
N ARG A 337 -7.28 7.04 -1.77
CA ARG A 337 -8.05 5.82 -1.94
C ARG A 337 -9.49 6.17 -2.27
N LEU A 338 -9.98 5.61 -3.37
CA LEU A 338 -11.38 5.60 -3.72
C LEU A 338 -12.06 4.43 -3.03
N ASN A 339 -13.20 4.72 -2.40
CA ASN A 339 -13.98 3.75 -1.65
C ASN A 339 -15.43 3.79 -2.13
N TRP A 340 -16.03 2.63 -2.29
CA TRP A 340 -17.46 2.50 -2.52
C TRP A 340 -18.04 1.30 -1.78
N MET A 341 -19.35 1.36 -1.53
CA MET A 341 -20.08 0.23 -0.96
C MET A 341 -20.27 -0.86 -2.01
N THR A 342 -19.92 -2.09 -1.66
CA THR A 342 -20.13 -3.29 -2.48
C THR A 342 -21.34 -4.11 -2.06
N VAL A 343 -21.89 -3.83 -0.88
CA VAL A 343 -23.06 -4.52 -0.34
C VAL A 343 -24.34 -4.03 -1.02
N PRO A 344 -25.26 -4.94 -1.43
CA PRO A 344 -26.56 -4.57 -1.98
C PRO A 344 -27.44 -3.81 -0.97
N ASP A 345 -28.21 -2.85 -1.47
CA ASP A 345 -29.09 -2.00 -0.66
C ASP A 345 -30.11 -2.81 0.16
N ASP A 346 -30.61 -3.93 -0.38
CA ASP A 346 -31.57 -4.77 0.34
C ASP A 346 -30.95 -5.51 1.52
N THR A 347 -29.69 -5.95 1.41
CA THR A 347 -28.95 -6.55 2.53
C THR A 347 -28.66 -5.52 3.62
N ILE A 348 -28.40 -4.27 3.25
CA ILE A 348 -28.25 -3.18 4.23
C ILE A 348 -29.58 -2.93 4.95
N LYS A 349 -30.70 -2.90 4.24
CA LYS A 349 -32.03 -2.70 4.86
C LYS A 349 -32.38 -3.80 5.86
N THR A 350 -31.97 -5.05 5.62
CA THR A 350 -32.27 -6.15 6.54
C THR A 350 -31.53 -6.03 7.86
N VAL A 351 -30.30 -5.47 7.87
CA VAL A 351 -29.49 -5.34 9.08
C VAL A 351 -29.69 -4.00 9.82
N GLN A 352 -30.33 -3.01 9.17
CA GLN A 352 -30.59 -1.69 9.76
C GLN A 352 -31.45 -1.73 11.03
N ALA A 353 -32.31 -2.74 11.19
CA ALA A 353 -33.28 -2.76 12.29
C ALA A 353 -32.60 -2.67 13.66
N ASP A 354 -31.55 -3.45 13.88
CA ASP A 354 -30.86 -3.55 15.16
C ASP A 354 -30.07 -2.27 15.47
N SER A 355 -29.30 -1.78 14.49
CA SER A 355 -28.51 -0.55 14.66
C SER A 355 -29.39 0.70 14.76
N LEU A 356 -30.59 0.72 14.17
CA LEU A 356 -31.57 1.82 14.34
C LEU A 356 -32.15 1.84 15.75
N ALA A 357 -32.34 0.67 16.38
CA ALA A 357 -32.75 0.61 17.78
C ALA A 357 -31.64 1.15 18.69
N GLU A 358 -30.39 0.73 18.46
CA GLU A 358 -29.22 1.21 19.20
C GLU A 358 -29.04 2.73 19.07
N GLU A 359 -29.14 3.29 17.85
CA GLU A 359 -29.05 4.73 17.61
C GLU A 359 -30.13 5.52 18.37
N LYS A 360 -31.37 5.03 18.36
CA LYS A 360 -32.47 5.68 19.10
C LYS A 360 -32.24 5.67 20.60
N GLU A 361 -31.76 4.55 21.14
CA GLU A 361 -31.43 4.43 22.56
C GLU A 361 -30.31 5.39 22.94
N GLU A 362 -29.23 5.47 22.14
CA GLU A 362 -28.14 6.38 22.42
C GLU A 362 -28.56 7.85 22.35
N LEU A 363 -29.37 8.21 21.35
CA LEU A 363 -29.95 9.56 21.27
C LEU A 363 -30.83 9.88 22.48
N ALA A 364 -31.58 8.90 23.01
CA ALA A 364 -32.36 9.07 24.23
C ALA A 364 -31.45 9.29 25.45
N ARG A 365 -30.42 8.45 25.62
CA ARG A 365 -29.42 8.59 26.70
C ARG A 365 -28.69 9.92 26.64
N ASN A 366 -28.29 10.37 25.44
CA ASN A 366 -27.59 11.65 25.27
C ASN A 366 -28.50 12.83 25.64
N LYS A 367 -29.78 12.80 25.28
CA LYS A 367 -30.75 13.82 25.70
C LYS A 367 -30.98 13.82 27.22
N GLU A 368 -31.04 12.65 27.83
CA GLU A 368 -31.16 12.51 29.28
C GLU A 368 -29.92 13.08 29.99
N ASN A 369 -28.73 12.71 29.54
CA ASN A 369 -27.45 13.22 30.08
C ASN A 369 -27.34 14.75 29.94
N GLU A 370 -27.76 15.31 28.80
CA GLU A 370 -27.78 16.76 28.60
C GLU A 370 -28.80 17.44 29.53
N ALA A 371 -29.97 16.84 29.74
CA ALA A 371 -30.97 17.34 30.68
C ALA A 371 -30.47 17.28 32.14
N LEU A 372 -29.78 16.21 32.52
CA LEU A 372 -29.15 16.06 33.84
C LEU A 372 -28.06 17.12 34.04
N LYS A 373 -27.20 17.34 33.04
CA LYS A 373 -26.16 18.37 33.08
C LYS A 373 -26.77 19.76 33.28
N LYS A 374 -27.82 20.11 32.51
CA LYS A 374 -28.54 21.39 32.66
C LYS A 374 -29.19 21.53 34.04
N ARG A 375 -29.75 20.45 34.61
CA ARG A 375 -30.29 20.45 35.98
C ARG A 375 -29.21 20.66 37.03
N GLN A 376 -28.05 20.01 36.88
CA GLN A 376 -26.91 20.20 37.78
C GLN A 376 -26.38 21.63 37.72
N GLU A 377 -26.22 22.20 36.53
CA GLU A 377 -25.83 23.59 36.34
C GLU A 377 -26.85 24.57 36.98
N ALA A 378 -28.15 24.27 36.87
CA ALA A 378 -29.20 25.07 37.51
C ALA A 378 -29.15 24.99 39.05
N LEU A 379 -28.93 23.80 39.62
CA LEU A 379 -28.79 23.62 41.06
C LEU A 379 -27.55 24.36 41.61
N GLN A 380 -26.40 24.23 40.95
CA GLN A 380 -25.18 24.96 41.33
C GLN A 380 -25.38 26.48 41.27
N ASN A 381 -26.13 26.98 40.29
CA ASN A 381 -26.45 28.41 40.21
C ASN A 381 -27.41 28.87 41.32
N LEU A 382 -28.34 28.01 41.74
CA LEU A 382 -29.21 28.30 42.88
C LEU A 382 -28.44 28.30 44.21
N GLU A 383 -27.55 27.34 44.42
CA GLU A 383 -26.67 27.28 45.59
C GLU A 383 -25.79 28.54 45.69
N LYS A 384 -25.14 28.94 44.60
CA LYS A 384 -24.36 30.19 44.56
C LYS A 384 -25.19 31.41 44.93
N LYS A 385 -26.42 31.53 44.41
CA LYS A 385 -27.33 32.64 44.75
C LYS A 385 -27.74 32.60 46.23
N LYS A 386 -27.97 31.41 46.78
CA LYS A 386 -28.32 31.23 48.19
C LYS A 386 -27.13 31.62 49.09
N ASP A 387 -25.92 31.17 48.77
CA ASP A 387 -24.71 31.54 49.49
C ASP A 387 -24.45 33.06 49.46
N GLU A 388 -24.71 33.71 48.32
CA GLU A 388 -24.64 35.17 48.20
C GLU A 388 -25.68 35.87 49.06
N GLN A 389 -26.92 35.38 49.10
CA GLN A 389 -27.98 35.91 49.97
C GLN A 389 -27.64 35.73 51.44
N GLU A 390 -27.16 34.56 51.85
CA GLU A 390 -26.74 34.28 53.23
C GLU A 390 -25.57 35.19 53.65
N LYS A 391 -24.58 35.41 52.76
CA LYS A 391 -23.50 36.39 53.01
C LYS A 391 -24.02 37.81 53.16
N GLN A 392 -25.00 38.23 52.35
CA GLN A 392 -25.61 39.56 52.49
C GLN A 392 -26.39 39.69 53.81
N GLN A 393 -27.15 38.67 54.20
CA GLN A 393 -27.86 38.64 55.47
C GLN A 393 -26.90 38.67 56.66
N PHE A 394 -25.81 37.90 56.61
CA PHE A 394 -24.78 37.91 57.65
C PHE A 394 -24.13 39.29 57.80
N LYS A 395 -23.74 39.93 56.69
CA LYS A 395 -23.19 41.30 56.72
C LYS A 395 -24.18 42.31 57.29
N LYS A 396 -25.46 42.19 56.95
CA LYS A 396 -26.51 43.06 57.49
C LYS A 396 -26.68 42.85 59.00
N GLY A 397 -26.77 41.59 59.45
CA GLY A 397 -26.86 41.27 60.87
C GLY A 397 -25.66 41.76 61.66
N GLN A 398 -24.45 41.67 61.09
CA GLN A 398 -23.24 42.21 61.68
C GLN A 398 -23.30 43.75 61.82
N ALA A 399 -23.73 44.46 60.77
CA ALA A 399 -23.90 45.91 60.82
C ALA A 399 -24.98 46.37 61.81
N ASP A 400 -26.09 45.62 61.92
CA ASP A 400 -27.15 45.90 62.89
C ASP A 400 -26.65 45.70 64.34
N LEU A 401 -25.81 44.67 64.58
CA LEU A 401 -25.16 44.41 65.87
C LEU A 401 -24.13 45.48 66.25
N GLU A 402 -23.28 45.89 65.31
CA GLU A 402 -22.32 46.98 65.49
C GLU A 402 -23.03 48.28 65.89
N LYS A 403 -24.17 48.57 65.24
CA LYS A 403 -25.01 49.72 65.55
C LYS A 403 -25.66 49.65 66.94
N GLU A 404 -26.16 48.48 67.37
CA GLU A 404 -26.75 48.31 68.72
C GLU A 404 -25.71 48.39 69.84
N LEU A 405 -24.47 47.93 69.58
CA LEU A 405 -23.38 47.95 70.56
C LEU A 405 -22.64 49.30 70.62
N GLY A 406 -22.99 50.26 69.75
CA GLY A 406 -22.47 51.63 69.78
C GLY A 406 -21.05 51.79 69.22
N PHE A 407 -20.65 50.91 68.31
CA PHE A 407 -19.38 51.00 67.56
C PHE A 407 -19.47 51.94 66.36
#